data_AF-A0A7Z7J0H7-F1
#
_entry.id   AF-A0A7Z7J0H7-F1
#
_cell.length_a   1.000
_cell.length_b   1.000
_cell.length_c   1.000
_cell.angle_alpha   90.00
_cell.angle_beta   90.00
_cell.angle_gamma   90.00
#
_symmetry.space_group_name_H-M   'P 1'
#
loop_
_entity.id
_entity.type
_entity.pdbx_description
1 polymer ?
#
loop_
_entity_poly.entity_id
_entity_poly.type
_entity_poly.pdbx_seq_one_letter_code
_entity_poly.pdbx_strand_id
1 'polypeptide(L)'
;MEKIVTQQAVDEAADQMLKAGSKPTFRAIQQRVGGSFTTIKPLLRNWEERQGRPDPQAIEVPEAVRERGAEMVRMVYAAAHQEAQRVVTEVREWAAEEVDGAKAELAEATEEVARLEAEVSARDQQIESLKASNRDQELAISRLEERAQRLDETERALAETRSALVRAEQKATDLQAQLDAAPALAQQLSDLQRRLDQLATGATKKR
;
A
#
# COMPACT_ATOMS: atom_id res chain seq x y z
N MET A 1 -15.54 67.59 57.23
CA MET A 1 -15.76 66.39 56.42
C MET A 1 -16.43 66.83 55.13
N GLU A 2 -15.76 66.69 53.98
CA GLU A 2 -16.29 67.10 52.68
C GLU A 2 -17.38 66.10 52.27
N LYS A 3 -18.62 66.58 52.11
CA LYS A 3 -19.77 65.72 51.81
C LYS A 3 -19.66 65.28 50.34
N ILE A 4 -19.35 64.02 50.07
CA ILE A 4 -19.27 63.48 48.70
C ILE A 4 -20.68 63.50 48.10
N VAL A 5 -20.84 64.20 46.99
CA VAL A 5 -22.10 64.27 46.23
C VAL A 5 -22.17 63.10 45.27
N THR A 6 -23.27 62.36 45.32
CA THR A 6 -23.51 61.20 44.44
C THR A 6 -24.55 61.52 43.36
N GLN A 7 -24.50 60.78 42.24
CA GLN A 7 -25.48 60.89 41.15
C GLN A 7 -26.91 60.66 41.68
N GLN A 8 -27.12 59.64 42.52
CA GLN A 8 -28.43 59.30 43.06
C GLN A 8 -29.03 60.43 43.91
N ALA A 9 -28.21 61.16 44.67
CA ALA A 9 -28.70 62.29 45.46
C ALA A 9 -29.11 63.48 44.59
N VAL A 10 -28.41 63.70 43.47
CA VAL A 10 -28.77 64.72 42.47
C VAL A 10 -30.04 64.33 41.72
N ASP A 11 -30.20 63.06 41.35
CA ASP A 11 -31.37 62.53 40.66
C ASP A 11 -32.64 62.68 41.50
N GLU A 12 -32.60 62.21 42.76
CA GLU A 12 -33.75 62.30 43.67
C GLU A 12 -34.14 63.76 43.94
N ALA A 13 -33.15 64.64 44.11
CA ALA A 13 -33.41 66.07 44.30
C ALA A 13 -34.04 66.71 43.05
N ALA A 14 -33.57 66.34 41.85
CA ALA A 14 -34.12 66.83 40.59
C ALA A 14 -35.53 66.29 40.33
N ASP A 15 -35.79 65.01 40.59
CA ASP A 15 -37.09 64.37 40.43
C ASP A 15 -38.13 64.95 41.39
N GLN A 16 -37.76 65.20 42.65
CA GLN A 16 -38.63 65.88 43.61
C GLN A 16 -38.97 67.32 43.18
N MET A 17 -38.02 68.02 42.59
CA MET A 17 -38.25 69.37 42.06
C MET A 17 -39.21 69.35 40.87
N LEU A 18 -39.03 68.41 39.93
CA LEU A 18 -39.97 68.21 38.83
C LEU A 18 -41.37 67.84 39.32
N LYS A 19 -41.49 66.92 40.29
CA LYS A 19 -42.78 66.54 40.90
C LYS A 19 -43.47 67.73 41.58
N ALA A 20 -42.70 68.66 42.12
CA ALA A 20 -43.19 69.92 42.68
C ALA A 20 -43.45 71.01 41.62
N GLY A 21 -43.40 70.68 40.32
CA GLY A 21 -43.65 71.60 39.21
C GLY A 21 -42.54 72.63 38.97
N SER A 22 -41.35 72.44 39.54
CA SER A 22 -40.23 73.38 39.46
C SER A 22 -39.07 72.80 38.65
N LYS A 23 -38.44 73.63 37.80
CA LYS A 23 -37.29 73.18 37.01
C LYS A 23 -36.06 72.95 37.92
N PRO A 24 -35.43 71.77 37.86
CA PRO A 24 -34.19 71.52 38.58
C PRO A 24 -33.09 72.45 38.04
N THR A 25 -32.56 73.30 38.91
CA THR A 25 -31.43 74.18 38.57
C THR A 25 -30.26 73.83 39.46
N PHE A 26 -29.03 74.04 38.95
CA PHE A 26 -27.81 73.78 39.71
C PHE A 26 -27.86 74.38 41.14
N ARG A 27 -28.32 75.63 41.28
CA ARG A 27 -28.38 76.33 42.57
C ARG A 27 -29.36 75.67 43.54
N ALA A 28 -30.52 75.24 43.04
CA ALA A 28 -31.53 74.58 43.87
C ALA A 28 -31.10 73.18 44.32
N ILE A 29 -30.43 72.44 43.43
CA ILE A 29 -29.86 71.13 43.78
C ILE A 29 -28.69 71.28 44.76
N GLN A 30 -27.81 72.26 44.53
CA GLN A 30 -26.69 72.58 45.42
C GLN A 30 -27.16 72.91 46.85
N GLN A 31 -28.27 73.65 46.99
CA GLN A 31 -28.86 73.93 48.30
C GLN A 31 -29.36 72.68 49.03
N ARG A 32 -29.86 71.68 48.31
CA ARG A 32 -30.42 70.44 48.90
C ARG A 32 -29.35 69.40 49.21
N VAL A 33 -28.45 69.15 48.26
CA VAL A 33 -27.49 68.05 48.32
C VAL A 33 -26.15 68.50 48.90
N GLY A 34 -25.81 69.79 48.74
CA GLY A 34 -24.46 70.32 48.98
C GLY A 34 -23.51 69.97 47.83
N GLY A 35 -22.36 70.64 47.73
CA GLY A 35 -21.32 70.36 46.74
C GLY A 35 -20.88 71.54 45.88
N SER A 36 -19.84 71.35 45.08
CA SER A 36 -19.29 72.36 44.16
C SER A 36 -19.92 72.28 42.77
N PHE A 37 -19.80 73.37 42.01
CA PHE A 37 -20.26 73.45 40.62
C PHE A 37 -19.67 72.38 39.71
N THR A 38 -18.38 72.09 39.89
CA THR A 38 -17.65 71.07 39.12
C THR A 38 -18.15 69.65 39.40
N THR A 39 -18.80 69.43 40.54
CA THR A 39 -19.33 68.10 40.92
C THR A 39 -20.78 67.91 40.51
N ILE A 40 -21.66 68.89 40.77
CA ILE A 40 -23.11 68.72 40.52
C ILE A 40 -23.48 68.92 39.05
N LYS A 41 -22.82 69.86 38.34
CA LYS A 41 -23.22 70.17 36.95
C LYS A 41 -23.10 68.98 36.00
N PRO A 42 -22.03 68.15 36.04
CA PRO A 42 -21.98 66.92 35.25
C PRO A 42 -23.09 65.92 35.61
N LEU A 43 -23.39 65.77 36.90
CA LEU A 43 -24.41 64.83 37.39
C LEU A 43 -25.82 65.27 36.98
N LEU A 44 -26.13 66.57 37.10
CA LEU A 44 -27.40 67.15 36.66
C LEU A 44 -27.59 67.02 35.15
N ARG A 45 -26.53 67.25 34.37
CA ARG A 45 -26.56 67.05 32.91
C ARG A 45 -26.87 65.59 32.54
N ASN A 46 -26.25 64.63 33.22
CA ASN A 46 -26.52 63.21 33.00
C ASN A 46 -27.99 62.87 33.32
N TRP A 47 -28.56 63.44 34.38
CA TRP A 47 -29.98 63.32 34.67
C TRP A 47 -30.86 63.93 33.55
N GLU A 48 -30.56 65.15 33.09
CA GLU A 48 -31.30 65.81 31.99
C GLU A 48 -31.27 64.97 30.69
N GLU A 49 -30.11 64.38 30.38
CA GLU A 49 -29.93 63.51 29.21
C GLU A 49 -30.74 62.20 29.31
N ARG A 50 -30.97 61.67 30.53
CA ARG A 50 -31.83 60.50 30.74
C ARG A 50 -33.32 60.83 30.69
N GLN A 51 -33.72 62.02 31.17
CA GLN A 51 -35.12 62.48 31.09
C GLN A 51 -35.57 62.79 29.66
N GLY A 52 -34.64 63.18 28.78
CA GLY A 52 -34.93 63.46 27.36
C GLY A 52 -35.10 62.22 26.47
N ARG A 53 -34.87 61.01 27.00
CA ARG A 53 -35.16 59.76 26.29
C ARG A 53 -36.56 59.30 26.67
N PRO A 54 -37.52 59.21 25.74
CA PRO A 54 -38.80 58.60 26.03
C PRO A 54 -38.56 57.17 26.53
N ASP A 55 -39.15 56.85 27.67
CA ASP A 55 -39.21 55.49 28.18
C ASP A 55 -39.87 54.62 27.09
N PRO A 56 -39.22 53.54 26.61
CA PRO A 56 -39.84 52.60 25.68
C PRO A 56 -41.09 51.92 26.26
N GLN A 57 -41.36 52.08 27.56
CA GLN A 57 -42.51 51.48 28.21
C GLN A 57 -43.80 52.24 27.92
N ALA A 58 -44.75 51.48 27.35
CA ALA A 58 -46.17 51.73 27.22
C ALA A 58 -46.63 52.60 26.02
N ILE A 59 -46.27 52.18 24.81
CA ILE A 59 -47.31 52.15 23.77
C ILE A 59 -48.22 50.97 24.13
N GLU A 60 -49.41 51.24 24.66
CA GLU A 60 -50.43 50.21 24.86
C GLU A 60 -50.89 49.69 23.49
N VAL A 61 -50.30 48.59 23.05
CA VAL A 61 -50.77 47.87 21.86
C VAL A 61 -52.16 47.30 22.20
N PRO A 62 -53.20 47.51 21.37
CA PRO A 62 -54.51 46.90 21.60
C PRO A 62 -54.42 45.36 21.63
N GLU A 63 -55.20 44.70 22.49
CA GLU A 63 -55.17 43.24 22.65
C GLU A 63 -55.38 42.50 21.32
N ALA A 64 -56.32 42.96 20.49
CA ALA A 64 -56.56 42.38 19.18
C ALA A 64 -55.32 42.37 18.26
N VAL A 65 -54.46 43.40 18.36
CA VAL A 65 -53.22 43.48 17.58
C VAL A 65 -52.15 42.54 18.16
N ARG A 66 -52.07 42.42 19.49
CA ARG A 66 -51.19 41.44 20.15
C ARG A 66 -51.55 40.00 19.78
N GLU A 67 -52.82 39.63 19.90
CA GLU A 67 -53.30 38.28 19.60
C GLU A 67 -53.01 37.92 18.15
N ARG A 68 -53.33 38.84 17.21
CA ARG A 68 -53.08 38.62 15.79
C ARG A 68 -51.59 38.57 15.45
N GLY A 69 -50.77 39.39 16.10
CA GLY A 69 -49.32 39.33 15.97
C GLY A 69 -48.73 38.01 16.48
N ALA A 70 -49.18 37.55 17.65
CA ALA A 70 -48.75 36.27 18.21
C ALA A 70 -49.17 35.09 17.33
N GLU A 71 -50.36 35.13 16.73
CA GLU A 71 -50.82 34.14 15.76
C GLU A 71 -49.95 34.12 14.50
N MET A 72 -49.62 35.30 13.95
CA MET A 72 -48.71 35.41 12.80
C MET A 72 -47.34 34.81 13.10
N VAL A 73 -46.75 35.12 14.27
CA VAL A 73 -45.47 34.55 14.70
C VAL A 73 -45.55 33.03 14.80
N ARG A 74 -46.63 32.48 15.39
CA ARG A 74 -46.83 31.02 15.47
C ARG A 74 -46.93 30.38 14.09
N MET A 75 -47.65 30.99 13.15
CA MET A 75 -47.76 30.48 11.78
C MET A 75 -46.42 30.49 11.05
N VAL A 76 -45.65 31.59 11.16
CA VAL A 76 -44.31 31.69 10.55
C VAL A 76 -43.37 30.65 11.16
N TYR A 77 -43.39 30.49 12.48
CA TYR A 77 -42.56 29.49 13.16
C TYR A 77 -42.94 28.06 12.75
N ALA A 78 -44.24 27.74 12.69
CA ALA A 78 -44.72 26.43 12.28
C ALA A 78 -44.30 26.11 10.83
N ALA A 79 -44.45 27.08 9.91
CA ALA A 79 -44.02 26.93 8.52
C ALA A 79 -42.50 26.73 8.40
N ALA A 80 -41.71 27.55 9.11
CA ALA A 80 -40.26 27.41 9.12
C ALA A 80 -39.80 26.07 9.74
N HIS A 81 -40.47 25.61 10.80
CA HIS A 81 -40.17 24.34 11.44
C HIS A 81 -40.51 23.15 10.52
N GLN A 82 -41.67 23.19 9.86
CA GLN A 82 -42.06 22.15 8.91
C GLN A 82 -41.08 22.07 7.74
N GLU A 83 -40.66 23.20 7.18
CA GLU A 83 -39.69 23.21 6.10
C GLU A 83 -38.31 22.72 6.55
N ALA A 84 -37.86 23.12 7.75
CA ALA A 84 -36.62 22.61 8.33
C ALA A 84 -36.67 21.08 8.55
N GLN A 85 -37.80 20.56 9.04
CA GLN A 85 -38.00 19.11 9.18
C GLN A 85 -37.98 18.38 7.83
N ARG A 86 -38.58 18.96 6.80
CA ARG A 86 -38.55 18.41 5.43
C ARG A 86 -37.12 18.30 4.92
N VAL A 87 -36.37 19.40 4.96
CA VAL A 87 -34.96 19.44 4.51
C VAL A 87 -34.09 18.47 5.31
N VAL A 88 -34.27 18.40 6.64
CA VAL A 88 -33.51 17.44 7.47
C VAL A 88 -33.83 15.99 7.09
N THR A 89 -35.08 15.69 6.77
CA THR A 89 -35.50 14.35 6.34
C THR A 89 -34.89 14.01 4.98
N GLU A 90 -35.00 14.92 3.99
CA GLU A 90 -34.42 14.74 2.66
C GLU A 90 -32.90 14.54 2.72
N VAL A 91 -32.18 15.33 3.51
CA VAL A 91 -30.73 15.18 3.68
C VAL A 91 -30.37 13.84 4.34
N ARG A 92 -31.17 13.39 5.31
CA ARG A 92 -30.95 12.09 5.97
C ARG A 92 -31.21 10.92 5.03
N GLU A 93 -32.25 10.99 4.22
CA GLU A 93 -32.58 9.96 3.23
C GLU A 93 -31.49 9.90 2.17
N TRP A 94 -31.11 11.02 1.58
CA TRP A 94 -30.01 11.08 0.61
C TRP A 94 -28.69 10.58 1.21
N ALA A 95 -28.33 11.00 2.43
CA ALA A 95 -27.12 10.51 3.08
C ALA A 95 -27.17 9.01 3.38
N ALA A 96 -28.35 8.46 3.70
CA ALA A 96 -28.52 7.02 3.90
C ALA A 96 -28.32 6.26 2.58
N GLU A 97 -28.91 6.74 1.48
CA GLU A 97 -28.73 6.18 0.15
C GLU A 97 -27.26 6.20 -0.30
N GLU A 98 -26.56 7.32 -0.11
CA GLU A 98 -25.12 7.42 -0.43
C GLU A 98 -24.27 6.47 0.41
N VAL A 99 -24.57 6.34 1.70
CA VAL A 99 -23.86 5.41 2.59
C VAL A 99 -24.10 3.96 2.17
N ASP A 100 -25.33 3.61 1.81
CA ASP A 100 -25.66 2.26 1.37
C ASP A 100 -25.06 1.95 0.00
N GLY A 101 -25.03 2.91 -0.92
CA GLY A 101 -24.31 2.84 -2.19
C GLY A 101 -22.81 2.61 -1.98
N ALA A 102 -22.16 3.42 -1.15
CA ALA A 102 -20.74 3.29 -0.85
C ALA A 102 -20.40 1.94 -0.17
N LYS A 103 -21.31 1.41 0.68
CA LYS A 103 -21.14 0.07 1.27
C LYS A 103 -21.25 -1.04 0.24
N ALA A 104 -22.18 -0.92 -0.71
CA ALA A 104 -22.32 -1.89 -1.80
C ALA A 104 -21.07 -1.91 -2.69
N GLU A 105 -20.59 -0.74 -3.12
CA GLU A 105 -19.35 -0.62 -3.88
C GLU A 105 -18.13 -1.17 -3.11
N LEU A 106 -18.04 -0.90 -1.81
CA LEU A 106 -16.98 -1.45 -0.96
C LEU A 106 -17.06 -2.99 -0.88
N ALA A 107 -18.26 -3.55 -0.77
CA ALA A 107 -18.47 -4.99 -0.73
C ALA A 107 -18.02 -5.63 -2.04
N GLU A 108 -18.46 -5.10 -3.19
CA GLU A 108 -18.06 -5.57 -4.52
C GLU A 108 -16.54 -5.48 -4.72
N ALA A 109 -15.93 -4.35 -4.36
CA ALA A 109 -14.49 -4.18 -4.44
C ALA A 109 -13.73 -5.19 -3.55
N THR A 110 -14.26 -5.46 -2.35
CA THR A 110 -13.64 -6.43 -1.42
C THR A 110 -13.75 -7.86 -1.94
N GLU A 111 -14.88 -8.23 -2.53
CA GLU A 111 -15.05 -9.54 -3.17
C GLU A 111 -14.12 -9.71 -4.37
N GLU A 112 -13.97 -8.68 -5.20
CA GLU A 112 -13.06 -8.69 -6.34
C GLU A 112 -11.60 -8.78 -5.90
N VAL A 113 -11.19 -8.05 -4.85
CA VAL A 113 -9.85 -8.17 -4.25
C VAL A 113 -9.62 -9.61 -3.76
N ALA A 114 -10.55 -10.20 -3.03
CA ALA A 114 -10.42 -11.58 -2.55
C ALA A 114 -10.31 -12.59 -3.71
N ARG A 115 -11.05 -12.38 -4.80
CA ARG A 115 -10.97 -13.19 -6.03
C ARG A 115 -9.59 -13.08 -6.67
N LEU A 116 -9.06 -11.86 -6.82
CA LEU A 116 -7.75 -11.61 -7.41
C LEU A 116 -6.61 -12.16 -6.54
N GLU A 117 -6.70 -12.04 -5.20
CA GLU A 117 -5.74 -12.62 -4.28
C GLU A 117 -5.70 -14.16 -4.37
N ALA A 118 -6.86 -14.80 -4.49
CA ALA A 118 -6.94 -16.25 -4.70
C ALA A 118 -6.33 -16.67 -6.05
N GLU A 119 -6.57 -15.89 -7.11
CA GLU A 119 -5.97 -16.14 -8.42
C GLU A 119 -4.45 -16.00 -8.37
N VAL A 120 -3.91 -14.94 -7.78
CA VAL A 120 -2.47 -14.74 -7.60
C VAL A 120 -1.85 -15.91 -6.84
N SER A 121 -2.47 -16.34 -5.74
CA SER A 121 -1.97 -17.50 -4.97
C SER A 121 -1.93 -18.77 -5.81
N ALA A 122 -2.96 -19.04 -6.62
CA ALA A 122 -2.99 -20.19 -7.52
C ALA A 122 -1.93 -20.09 -8.63
N ARG A 123 -1.71 -18.88 -9.17
CA ARG A 123 -0.66 -18.63 -10.18
C ARG A 123 0.73 -18.85 -9.60
N ASP A 124 1.00 -18.39 -8.39
CA ASP A 124 2.28 -18.59 -7.71
C ASP A 124 2.57 -20.06 -7.46
N GLN A 125 1.57 -20.84 -7.00
CA GLN A 125 1.70 -22.29 -6.87
C GLN A 125 2.02 -22.98 -8.20
N GLN A 126 1.37 -22.56 -9.29
CA GLN A 126 1.67 -23.10 -10.62
C GLN A 126 3.08 -22.72 -11.08
N ILE A 127 3.55 -21.50 -10.82
CA ILE A 127 4.91 -21.06 -11.15
C ILE A 127 5.93 -21.90 -10.39
N GLU A 128 5.74 -22.13 -9.10
CA GLU A 128 6.66 -22.96 -8.32
C GLU A 128 6.66 -24.42 -8.78
N SER A 129 5.49 -24.97 -9.14
CA SER A 129 5.42 -26.31 -9.75
C SER A 129 6.16 -26.38 -11.09
N LEU A 130 6.02 -25.37 -11.96
CA LEU A 130 6.69 -25.33 -13.24
C LEU A 130 8.21 -25.18 -13.08
N LYS A 131 8.66 -24.35 -12.13
CA LYS A 131 10.09 -24.21 -11.79
C LYS A 131 10.67 -25.53 -11.30
N ALA A 132 9.97 -26.25 -10.43
CA ALA A 132 10.40 -27.57 -9.95
C ALA A 132 10.52 -28.57 -11.11
N SER A 133 9.48 -28.65 -11.96
CA SER A 133 9.51 -29.51 -13.16
C SER A 133 10.64 -29.14 -14.12
N ASN A 134 10.95 -27.86 -14.27
CA ASN A 134 12.03 -27.41 -15.15
C ASN A 134 13.41 -27.81 -14.62
N ARG A 135 13.64 -27.67 -13.30
CA ARG A 135 14.87 -28.19 -12.64
C ARG A 135 15.02 -29.70 -12.81
N ASP A 136 13.93 -30.46 -12.66
CA ASP A 136 13.97 -31.91 -12.85
C ASP A 136 14.33 -32.28 -14.30
N GLN A 137 13.81 -31.51 -15.28
CA GLN A 137 14.15 -31.67 -16.69
C GLN A 137 15.61 -31.32 -16.98
N GLU A 138 16.14 -30.23 -16.40
CA GLU A 138 17.55 -29.86 -16.53
C GLU A 138 18.48 -30.95 -15.99
N LEU A 139 18.15 -31.54 -14.83
CA LEU A 139 18.87 -32.67 -14.26
C LEU A 139 18.80 -33.91 -15.15
N ALA A 140 17.64 -34.19 -15.75
CA ALA A 140 17.46 -35.30 -16.68
C ALA A 140 18.30 -35.11 -17.96
N ILE A 141 18.34 -33.89 -18.50
CA ILE A 141 19.17 -33.54 -19.65
C ILE A 141 20.65 -33.76 -19.33
N SER A 142 21.14 -33.24 -18.19
CA SER A 142 22.54 -33.42 -17.79
C SER A 142 22.94 -34.90 -17.66
N ARG A 143 22.06 -35.75 -17.12
CA ARG A 143 22.29 -37.20 -17.04
C ARG A 143 22.33 -37.86 -18.41
N LEU A 144 21.48 -37.41 -19.35
CA LEU A 144 21.49 -37.92 -20.72
C LEU A 144 22.77 -37.51 -21.45
N GLU A 145 23.25 -36.29 -21.24
CA GLU A 145 24.53 -35.81 -21.78
C GLU A 145 25.71 -36.63 -21.24
N GLU A 146 25.77 -36.89 -19.93
CA GLU A 146 26.81 -37.75 -19.34
C GLU A 146 26.76 -39.17 -19.92
N ARG A 147 25.57 -39.72 -20.10
CA ARG A 147 25.39 -41.05 -20.70
C ARG A 147 25.82 -41.07 -22.17
N ALA A 148 25.54 -40.02 -22.93
CA ALA A 148 25.98 -39.89 -24.31
C ALA A 148 27.51 -39.84 -24.41
N GLN A 149 28.17 -39.06 -23.54
CA GLN A 149 29.64 -39.00 -23.47
C GLN A 149 30.25 -40.37 -23.17
N ARG A 150 29.70 -41.10 -22.19
CA ARG A 150 30.15 -42.47 -21.89
C ARG A 150 29.95 -43.42 -23.06
N LEU A 151 28.84 -43.28 -23.78
CA LEU A 151 28.59 -44.09 -24.98
C LEU A 151 29.67 -43.85 -26.03
N ASP A 152 29.98 -42.59 -26.33
CA ASP A 152 31.05 -42.21 -27.27
C ASP A 152 32.42 -42.76 -26.84
N GLU A 153 32.75 -42.71 -25.55
CA GLU A 153 33.98 -43.29 -25.00
C GLU A 153 34.02 -44.81 -25.19
N THR A 154 32.93 -45.51 -24.90
CA THR A 154 32.84 -46.96 -25.09
C THR A 154 32.92 -47.37 -26.56
N GLU A 155 32.33 -46.58 -27.47
CA GLU A 155 32.42 -46.82 -28.91
C GLU A 155 33.86 -46.65 -29.43
N ARG A 156 34.60 -45.64 -28.93
CA ARG A 156 36.03 -45.46 -29.24
C ARG A 156 36.86 -46.62 -28.73
N ALA A 157 36.68 -47.03 -27.47
CA ALA A 157 37.39 -48.18 -26.90
C ALA A 157 37.07 -49.48 -27.66
N LEU A 158 35.82 -49.66 -28.10
CA LEU A 158 35.43 -50.80 -28.92
C LEU A 158 36.10 -50.78 -30.30
N ALA A 159 36.22 -49.60 -30.92
CA ALA A 159 36.93 -49.46 -32.20
C ALA A 159 38.43 -49.77 -32.05
N GLU A 160 39.06 -49.31 -30.97
CA GLU A 160 40.47 -49.59 -30.68
C GLU A 160 40.73 -51.07 -30.41
N THR A 161 39.90 -51.71 -29.58
CA THR A 161 40.01 -53.16 -29.30
C THR A 161 39.78 -54.01 -30.54
N ARG A 162 38.83 -53.64 -31.41
CA ARG A 162 38.63 -54.29 -32.72
C ARG A 162 39.87 -54.16 -33.61
N SER A 163 40.48 -52.98 -33.68
CA SER A 163 41.72 -52.76 -34.44
C SER A 163 42.88 -53.59 -33.89
N ALA A 164 43.02 -53.66 -32.57
CA ALA A 164 44.03 -54.49 -31.90
C ALA A 164 43.81 -55.98 -32.16
N LEU A 165 42.56 -56.45 -32.13
CA LEU A 165 42.20 -57.84 -32.46
C LEU A 165 42.61 -58.20 -33.88
N VAL A 166 42.27 -57.36 -34.88
CA VAL A 166 42.66 -57.58 -36.28
C VAL A 166 44.19 -57.70 -36.42
N ARG A 167 44.96 -56.84 -35.73
CA ARG A 167 46.43 -56.91 -35.74
C ARG A 167 46.95 -58.19 -35.08
N ALA A 168 46.33 -58.63 -33.98
CA ALA A 168 46.71 -59.86 -33.29
C ALA A 168 46.41 -61.10 -34.14
N GLU A 169 45.27 -61.13 -34.82
CA GLU A 169 44.90 -62.19 -35.78
C GLU A 169 45.87 -62.25 -36.96
N GLN A 170 46.26 -61.10 -37.53
CA GLN A 170 47.29 -61.02 -38.57
C GLN A 170 48.62 -61.59 -38.09
N LYS A 171 49.09 -61.18 -36.91
CA LYS A 171 50.33 -61.69 -36.33
C LYS A 171 50.28 -63.20 -36.05
N ALA A 172 49.14 -63.70 -35.57
CA ALA A 172 48.95 -65.14 -35.36
C ALA A 172 49.02 -65.91 -36.69
N THR A 173 48.42 -65.36 -37.75
CA THR A 173 48.48 -65.92 -39.11
C THR A 173 49.91 -65.94 -39.64
N ASP A 174 50.66 -64.84 -39.49
CA ASP A 174 52.06 -64.75 -39.92
C ASP A 174 52.96 -65.74 -39.17
N LEU A 175 52.77 -65.87 -37.85
CA LEU A 175 53.50 -66.84 -37.03
C LEU A 175 53.17 -68.29 -37.42
N GLN A 176 51.91 -68.58 -37.74
CA GLN A 176 51.51 -69.90 -38.24
C GLN A 176 52.20 -70.21 -39.57
N ALA A 177 52.23 -69.25 -40.51
CA ALA A 177 52.93 -69.43 -41.77
C ALA A 177 54.44 -69.66 -41.58
N GLN A 178 55.07 -68.99 -40.61
CA GLN A 178 56.47 -69.23 -40.26
C GLN A 178 56.70 -70.62 -39.65
N LEU A 179 55.78 -71.09 -38.80
CA LEU A 179 55.83 -72.44 -38.23
C LEU A 179 55.69 -73.50 -39.32
N ASP A 180 54.76 -73.32 -40.27
CA ASP A 180 54.56 -74.23 -41.39
C ASP A 180 55.76 -74.27 -42.36
N ALA A 181 56.52 -73.18 -42.45
CA ALA A 181 57.76 -73.10 -43.24
C ALA A 181 59.00 -73.69 -42.55
N ALA A 182 58.99 -73.85 -41.23
CA ALA A 182 60.13 -74.34 -40.45
C ALA A 182 60.63 -75.75 -40.85
N PRO A 183 59.77 -76.74 -41.18
CA PRO A 183 60.22 -78.04 -41.65
C PRO A 183 61.01 -77.98 -42.97
N ALA A 184 60.61 -77.11 -43.90
CA ALA A 184 61.31 -76.95 -45.18
C ALA A 184 62.71 -76.35 -44.98
N LEU A 185 62.84 -75.36 -44.10
CA LEU A 185 64.14 -74.80 -43.69
C LEU A 185 65.02 -75.84 -42.99
N ALA A 186 64.44 -76.65 -42.11
CA ALA A 186 65.16 -77.73 -41.44
C ALA A 186 65.67 -78.78 -42.44
N GLN A 187 64.88 -79.14 -43.45
CA GLN A 187 65.31 -80.00 -44.56
C GLN A 187 66.49 -79.39 -45.33
N GLN A 188 66.40 -78.12 -45.71
CA GLN A 188 67.48 -77.43 -46.42
C GLN A 188 68.80 -77.43 -45.62
N LEU A 189 68.74 -77.20 -44.31
CA LEU A 189 69.93 -77.29 -43.43
C LEU A 189 70.51 -78.70 -43.40
N SER A 190 69.65 -79.72 -43.28
CA SER A 190 70.10 -81.12 -43.27
C SER A 190 70.75 -81.53 -44.61
N ASP A 191 70.23 -81.06 -45.73
CA ASP A 191 70.81 -81.30 -47.05
C ASP A 191 72.13 -80.54 -47.25
N LEU A 192 72.24 -79.31 -46.74
CA LEU A 192 73.51 -78.56 -46.73
C LEU A 192 74.57 -79.25 -45.86
N GLN A 193 74.19 -79.75 -44.68
CA GLN A 193 75.09 -80.55 -43.84
C GLN A 193 75.55 -81.80 -44.56
N ARG A 194 74.65 -82.55 -45.20
CA ARG A 194 75.02 -83.70 -46.03
C ARG A 194 76.02 -83.32 -47.13
N ARG A 195 75.83 -82.19 -47.81
CA ARG A 195 76.75 -81.69 -48.84
C ARG A 195 78.13 -81.33 -48.27
N LEU A 196 78.18 -80.70 -47.10
CA LEU A 196 79.44 -80.39 -46.41
C LEU A 196 80.17 -81.67 -45.96
N ASP A 197 79.45 -82.64 -45.41
CA ASP A 197 80.02 -83.93 -45.01
C ASP A 197 80.58 -84.71 -46.21
N GLN A 198 79.91 -84.65 -47.36
CA GLN A 198 80.39 -85.23 -48.62
C GLN A 198 81.68 -84.54 -49.12
N LEU A 199 81.80 -83.22 -48.97
CA LEU A 199 83.03 -82.49 -49.30
C LEU A 199 84.17 -82.83 -48.33
N ALA A 200 83.89 -82.98 -47.03
CA ALA A 200 84.87 -83.37 -46.01
C ALA A 200 85.34 -84.83 -46.17
N THR A 201 84.44 -85.76 -46.51
CA THR A 201 84.78 -87.16 -46.80
C THR A 201 85.45 -87.34 -48.18
N GLY A 202 85.12 -86.48 -49.16
CA GLY A 202 85.82 -86.41 -50.44
C GLY A 202 87.26 -85.90 -50.32
N ALA A 203 87.55 -85.04 -49.34
CA ALA A 203 88.90 -84.57 -49.04
C ALA A 203 89.77 -85.62 -48.33
N THR A 204 89.17 -86.54 -47.56
CA THR A 204 89.90 -87.62 -46.86
C THR A 204 90.18 -88.85 -47.73
N LYS A 205 89.43 -89.08 -48.82
CA LYS A 205 89.71 -90.14 -49.82
C LYS A 205 90.81 -89.81 -50.84
N LYS A 206 91.39 -88.60 -50.78
CA LYS A 206 92.40 -88.09 -51.73
C LYS A 206 93.82 -88.01 -51.16
N ARG A 207 94.09 -88.69 -50.04
CA ARG A 207 95.44 -88.87 -49.47
C ARG A 207 95.87 -90.33 -49.57
#